data_AF-A0ABD5V9K3-F1
#
_entry.id   AF-A0ABD5V9K3-F1
#
_cell.length_a   1.000
_cell.length_b   1.000
_cell.length_c   1.000
_cell.angle_alpha   90.00
_cell.angle_beta   90.00
_cell.angle_gamma   90.00
#
_symmetry.space_group_name_H-M   'P 1'
#
loop_
_entity.id
_entity.type
_entity.pdbx_description
1 polymer ?
#
loop_
_entity_poly.entity_id
_entity_poly.type
_entity_poly.pdbx_seq_one_letter_code
_entity_poly.pdbx_strand_id
1 'polypeptide(L)' 'MSDYYILTGETVVEGPFETHREASQRRADLSTSDVGVIYRIEKR' A
#
# COMPACT_ATOMS: atom_id res chain seq x y z
N MET A 1 -4.27 12.30 -12.86
CA MET A 1 -4.04 10.88 -12.57
C MET A 1 -4.37 10.69 -11.10
N SER A 2 -4.89 9.53 -10.70
CA SER A 2 -5.09 9.26 -9.28
C SER A 2 -4.10 8.20 -8.86
N ASP A 3 -3.29 8.54 -7.88
CA ASP A 3 -2.15 7.74 -7.49
C ASP A 3 -2.50 6.96 -6.23
N TYR A 4 -2.20 5.66 -6.23
CA TYR A 4 -2.44 4.79 -5.10
C TYR A 4 -1.18 4.68 -4.25
N TYR A 5 -1.35 4.74 -2.93
CA TYR A 5 -0.28 4.66 -1.96
C TYR A 5 -0.59 3.59 -0.93
N ILE A 6 0.45 2.90 -0.46
CA ILE A 6 0.35 1.95 0.65
C ILE A 6 0.85 2.66 1.89
N LEU A 7 0.04 2.68 2.95
CA LEU A 7 0.35 3.31 4.22
C LEU A 7 0.37 2.30 5.36
N THR A 8 1.22 2.55 6.35
CA THR A 8 1.19 1.91 7.67
C THR A 8 0.90 2.97 8.72
N GLY A 9 -0.29 2.90 9.30
CA GLY A 9 -0.80 4.00 10.14
C GLY A 9 -0.95 5.28 9.32
N GLU A 10 -0.10 6.26 9.57
CA GLU A 10 -0.09 7.58 8.92
C GLU A 10 1.07 7.76 7.92
N THR A 11 1.98 6.78 7.83
CA THR A 11 3.20 6.85 7.02
C THR A 11 3.01 6.16 5.68
N VAL A 12 3.41 6.80 4.57
CA VAL A 12 3.48 6.16 3.26
C VAL A 12 4.70 5.24 3.20
N VAL A 13 4.47 3.97 2.89
CA VAL A 13 5.51 2.95 2.77
C VAL A 13 5.91 2.73 1.31
N GLU A 14 4.93 2.70 0.42
CA GLU A 14 5.16 2.50 -1.02
C GLU A 14 4.15 3.27 -1.90
N GLY A 15 4.57 3.57 -3.12
CA GLY A 15 3.83 4.32 -4.14
C GLY A 15 4.68 5.47 -4.71
N PRO A 16 4.14 6.27 -5.65
CA PRO A 16 2.81 6.16 -6.24
C PRO A 16 2.66 4.95 -7.16
N PHE A 17 1.49 4.33 -7.13
CA PHE A 17 1.07 3.28 -8.07
C PHE A 17 -0.05 3.79 -8.96
N GLU A 18 -0.02 3.44 -10.25
CA GLU A 18 -1.02 3.90 -11.21
C GLU A 18 -2.39 3.21 -11.01
N THR A 19 -2.40 2.02 -10.41
CA THR A 19 -3.62 1.22 -10.24
C THR A 19 -3.77 0.65 -8.84
N HIS A 20 -5.03 0.52 -8.40
CA HIS A 20 -5.36 -0.16 -7.13
C HIS A 20 -4.87 -1.61 -7.10
N ARG A 21 -4.87 -2.28 -8.25
CA ARG A 21 -4.44 -3.69 -8.37
C ARG A 21 -2.96 -3.83 -8.01
N GLU A 22 -2.12 -2.95 -8.55
CA GLU A 22 -0.69 -2.92 -8.28
C GLU A 22 -0.40 -2.65 -6.81
N ALA A 23 -1.03 -1.62 -6.23
CA ALA A 23 -0.95 -1.32 -4.80
C ALA A 23 -1.44 -2.49 -3.93
N SER A 24 -2.50 -3.18 -4.33
CA SER A 24 -3.02 -4.33 -3.57
C SER A 24 -2.11 -5.55 -3.61
N GLN A 25 -1.41 -5.77 -4.72
CA GLN A 25 -0.46 -6.88 -4.83
C GLN A 25 0.78 -6.62 -3.97
N ARG A 26 1.33 -5.41 -3.99
CA ARG A 26 2.43 -4.98 -3.12
C ARG A 26 2.05 -5.01 -1.64
N ARG A 27 0.83 -4.60 -1.30
CA ARG A 27 0.30 -4.72 0.07
C ARG A 27 0.29 -6.15 0.59
N ALA A 28 -0.13 -7.11 -0.25
CA ALA A 28 -0.18 -8.52 0.13
C ALA A 28 1.21 -9.12 0.37
N ASP A 29 2.19 -8.70 -0.46
CA ASP A 29 3.60 -9.05 -0.29
C ASP A 29 4.15 -8.54 1.04
N LEU A 30 3.96 -7.25 1.33
CA LEU A 30 4.34 -6.61 2.61
C LEU A 30 3.68 -7.28 3.82
N SER A 31 2.38 -7.55 3.73
CA SER A 31 1.63 -8.19 4.82
C SER A 31 2.08 -9.64 5.09
N THR A 32 2.77 -10.28 4.15
CA THR A 32 3.34 -11.62 4.34
C THR A 32 4.69 -11.55 5.06
N SER A 33 5.46 -10.47 4.87
CA SER A 33 6.75 -10.26 5.55
C SER A 33 6.60 -9.68 6.96
N ASP A 34 5.66 -8.77 7.19
CA ASP A 34 5.52 -8.05 8.46
C ASP A 34 4.34 -8.57 9.29
N VAL A 35 4.63 -9.48 10.23
CA VAL A 35 3.64 -10.02 11.16
C VAL A 35 3.23 -8.95 12.18
N GLY A 36 1.98 -8.46 12.07
CA GLY A 36 1.38 -7.49 13.00
C GLY A 36 1.28 -6.06 12.48
N VAL A 37 1.71 -5.80 11.24
CA VAL A 37 1.59 -4.47 10.61
C VAL A 37 0.34 -4.41 9.74
N ILE A 38 -0.49 -3.38 9.95
CA ILE A 38 -1.71 -3.16 9.16
C ILE A 38 -1.42 -2.17 8.04
N TYR A 39 -1.40 -2.68 6.81
CA TYR A 39 -1.24 -1.88 5.61
C TYR A 39 -2.60 -1.45 5.05
N ARG A 40 -2.70 -0.18 4.66
CA ARG A 40 -3.89 0.41 4.00
C ARG A 40 -3.52 0.98 2.64
N ILE A 41 -4.46 0.95 1.71
CA ILE A 41 -4.29 1.56 0.39
C ILE A 41 -5.13 2.83 0.38
N GLU A 42 -4.51 3.96 0.08
CA GLU A 42 -5.18 5.24 -0.05
C GLU A 42 -4.97 5.78 -1.46
N LYS A 43 -6.01 6.41 -2.00
CA LYS A 43 -6.00 7.06 -3.31
C LYS A 43 -5.86 8.56 -3.08
N ARG A 44 -4.78 9.17 -3.56
CA ARG A 44 -4.54 10.63 -3.49
C ARG A 44 -4.53 11.25 -4.87
#